data_AF-A0A7L3DI46-F1
#
_entry.id   AF-A0A7L3DI46-F1
#
_cell.length_a   1.000
_cell.length_b   1.000
_cell.length_c   1.000
_cell.angle_alpha   90.00
_cell.angle_beta   90.00
_cell.angle_gamma   90.00
#
_symmetry.space_group_name_H-M   'P 1'
#
loop_
_entity.id
_entity.type
_entity.pdbx_description
1 polymer ?
#
loop_
_entity_poly.entity_id
_entity_poly.type
_entity_poly.pdbx_seq_one_letter_code
_entity_poly.pdbx_strand_id
1 'polypeptide(L)'
;VFTGIFAAEMVLKIIAMHPFYYFQVGWNIFDSFIVTVSVVELFLSSVDGLSVLRSFRLLRVFKLAKSWPTLNMLIKIIGNSVGALGNLTLVLAIIVFIFAVVGMQLFGKSYKECVCKISSDCELPRWHMHDFFHSFLIVFRVLCGEWIETMWDCMEVAGQPLCLTVFMLVMVIGNLVVLNLFLALLLSSFSSDSLSRTEDDNEMNNLQIAVARIQKGIDYVKKKARECVQKTCWGKQPTVNQRTAAGQLNDERDRCISNCTIAEIRIDTKYHKNENGTATLTGGSDYTSFINNPSLTVTVPIA
;
A
#
# COMPACT_ATOMS: atom_id res chain seq x y z
N VAL A 1 24.76 12.33 -3.85
CA VAL A 1 24.23 12.01 -5.21
C VAL A 1 22.81 11.47 -5.17
N PHE A 2 22.54 10.27 -4.63
CA PHE A 2 21.18 9.68 -4.59
C PHE A 2 20.10 10.60 -3.99
N THR A 3 20.37 11.26 -2.85
CA THR A 3 19.43 12.23 -2.26
C THR A 3 19.08 13.37 -3.21
N GLY A 4 20.06 13.88 -3.96
CA GLY A 4 19.86 14.96 -4.91
C GLY A 4 19.00 14.55 -6.11
N ILE A 5 19.16 13.30 -6.58
CA ILE A 5 18.32 12.75 -7.66
C ILE A 5 16.86 12.65 -7.20
N PHE A 6 16.61 12.15 -5.99
CA PHE A 6 15.24 12.06 -5.46
C PHE A 6 14.62 13.42 -5.15
N ALA A 7 15.43 14.39 -4.67
CA ALA A 7 14.97 15.75 -4.50
C ALA A 7 14.59 16.39 -5.83
N ALA A 8 15.38 16.19 -6.88
CA ALA A 8 15.06 16.66 -8.22
C ALA A 8 13.79 15.98 -8.76
N GLU A 9 13.66 14.66 -8.62
CA GLU A 9 12.44 13.91 -9.00
C GLU A 9 11.19 14.45 -8.29
N MET A 10 11.28 14.71 -6.98
CA MET A 10 10.19 15.29 -6.19
C MET A 10 9.79 16.67 -6.71
N VAL A 11 10.76 17.56 -6.93
CA VAL A 11 10.51 18.93 -7.43
C VAL A 11 9.87 18.89 -8.82
N LEU A 12 10.37 18.03 -9.72
CA LEU A 12 9.80 17.84 -11.06
C LEU A 12 8.36 17.34 -11.00
N LYS A 13 8.04 16.39 -10.11
CA LYS A 13 6.66 15.90 -9.92
C LYS A 13 5.71 16.98 -9.40
N ILE A 14 6.17 17.81 -8.47
CA ILE A 14 5.36 18.92 -7.91
C ILE A 14 5.06 19.95 -9.01
N ILE A 15 6.04 20.29 -9.83
CA ILE A 15 5.86 21.22 -10.96
C ILE A 15 4.92 20.63 -12.01
N ALA A 16 5.04 19.34 -12.33
CA ALA A 16 4.24 18.69 -13.36
C ALA A 16 2.77 18.47 -12.96
N MET A 17 2.50 18.09 -11.70
CA MET A 17 1.17 17.69 -11.23
C MET A 17 0.42 18.77 -10.44
N HIS A 18 1.05 19.91 -10.15
CA HIS A 18 0.60 20.94 -9.21
C HIS A 18 0.60 20.45 -7.74
N PRO A 19 1.03 21.27 -6.75
CA PRO A 19 1.21 20.82 -5.36
C PRO A 19 -0.04 20.17 -4.76
N PHE A 20 -1.22 20.71 -5.05
CA PHE A 20 -2.48 20.21 -4.50
C PHE A 20 -2.77 18.75 -4.89
N TYR A 21 -2.58 18.37 -6.15
CA TYR A 21 -2.81 16.99 -6.60
C TYR A 21 -1.66 16.06 -6.18
N TYR A 22 -0.43 16.58 -6.10
CA TYR A 22 0.72 15.79 -5.65
C TYR A 22 0.51 15.25 -4.23
N PHE A 23 0.02 16.09 -3.30
CA PHE A 23 -0.20 15.71 -1.90
C PHE A 23 -1.51 14.95 -1.63
N GLN A 24 -2.34 14.69 -2.64
CA GLN A 24 -3.49 13.78 -2.48
C GLN A 24 -3.09 12.30 -2.61
N VAL A 25 -1.98 12.01 -3.30
CA VAL A 25 -1.51 10.64 -3.51
C VAL A 25 -0.63 10.22 -2.33
N GLY A 26 -1.09 9.30 -1.48
CA GLY A 26 -0.39 8.86 -0.26
C GLY A 26 1.07 8.44 -0.48
N TRP A 27 1.36 7.76 -1.60
CA TRP A 27 2.73 7.38 -1.96
C TRP A 27 3.64 8.57 -2.26
N ASN A 28 3.10 9.65 -2.84
CA ASN A 28 3.86 10.87 -3.10
C ASN A 28 4.11 11.63 -1.80
N ILE A 29 3.15 11.64 -0.86
CA ILE A 29 3.33 12.21 0.48
C ILE A 29 4.46 11.48 1.21
N PHE A 30 4.44 10.14 1.20
CA PHE A 30 5.48 9.33 1.81
C PHE A 30 6.85 9.56 1.18
N ASP A 31 6.94 9.57 -0.16
CA ASP A 31 8.19 9.85 -0.88
C ASP A 31 8.74 11.25 -0.55
N SER A 32 7.87 12.26 -0.50
CA SER A 32 8.20 13.63 -0.10
C SER A 32 8.74 13.72 1.32
N PHE A 33 8.12 13.02 2.26
CA PHE A 33 8.60 12.94 3.65
C PHE A 33 10.02 12.36 3.72
N ILE A 34 10.25 11.23 3.05
CA ILE A 34 11.56 10.57 3.02
C ILE A 34 12.64 11.46 2.40
N VAL A 35 12.31 12.17 1.31
CA VAL A 35 13.21 13.11 0.66
C VAL A 35 13.50 14.30 1.57
N THR A 36 12.49 14.85 2.25
CA THR A 36 12.64 15.98 3.18
C THR A 36 13.55 15.63 4.34
N VAL A 37 13.32 14.50 5.03
CA VAL A 37 14.19 14.01 6.11
C VAL A 37 15.63 13.81 5.63
N SER A 38 15.79 13.30 4.41
CA SER A 38 17.09 13.08 3.79
C SER A 38 17.85 14.37 3.45
N VAL A 39 17.14 15.43 3.11
CA VAL A 39 17.71 16.75 2.85
C VAL A 39 18.09 17.42 4.18
N VAL A 40 17.22 17.35 5.19
CA VAL A 40 17.50 17.84 6.55
C VAL A 40 18.73 17.17 7.14
N GLU A 41 18.89 15.87 6.94
CA GLU A 41 20.08 15.12 7.34
C GLU A 41 21.37 15.68 6.72
N LEU A 42 21.36 16.05 5.44
CA LEU A 42 22.52 16.65 4.78
C LEU A 42 22.88 18.02 5.38
N PHE A 43 21.86 18.85 5.66
CA PHE A 43 22.06 20.15 6.30
C PHE A 43 22.61 20.03 7.73
N LEU A 44 22.16 19.03 8.49
CA LEU A 44 22.58 18.82 9.88
C LEU A 44 23.82 17.93 10.03
N SER A 45 24.43 17.50 8.93
CA SER A 45 25.61 16.61 8.94
C SER A 45 26.85 17.20 9.62
N SER A 46 26.89 18.53 9.78
CA SER A 46 27.99 19.28 10.41
C SER A 46 27.79 19.54 11.91
N VAL A 47 26.69 19.07 12.51
CA VAL A 47 26.42 19.23 13.94
C VAL A 47 26.77 17.95 14.69
N ASP A 48 27.75 18.04 15.61
CA ASP A 48 28.10 16.94 16.50
C ASP A 48 26.95 16.62 17.47
N GLY A 49 26.68 15.34 17.69
CA GLY A 49 25.58 14.84 18.53
C GLY A 49 24.36 14.30 17.77
N LEU A 50 24.25 14.55 16.45
CA LEU A 50 23.13 14.09 15.62
C LEU A 50 23.48 12.84 14.78
N SER A 51 24.35 11.96 15.30
CA SER A 51 24.78 10.74 14.60
C SER A 51 23.60 9.84 14.21
N VAL A 52 22.53 9.83 15.01
CA VAL A 52 21.29 9.05 14.76
C VAL A 52 20.60 9.49 13.46
N LEU A 53 20.73 10.76 13.04
CA LEU A 53 20.12 11.23 11.78
C LEU A 53 20.67 10.48 10.58
N ARG A 54 21.92 10.00 10.63
CA ARG A 54 22.51 9.19 9.55
C ARG A 54 21.78 7.86 9.36
N SER A 55 21.17 7.32 10.41
CA SER A 55 20.35 6.10 10.36
C SER A 55 19.03 6.32 9.60
N PHE A 56 18.52 7.55 9.49
CA PHE A 56 17.31 7.84 8.72
C PHE A 56 17.44 7.59 7.23
N ARG A 57 18.66 7.45 6.70
CA ARG A 57 18.88 6.97 5.32
C ARG A 57 18.23 5.61 5.07
N LEU A 58 18.12 4.76 6.10
CA LEU A 58 17.46 3.47 6.03
C LEU A 58 15.96 3.59 5.74
N LEU A 59 15.32 4.71 6.07
CA LEU A 59 13.91 4.93 5.75
C LEU A 59 13.65 4.90 4.24
N ARG A 60 14.67 5.17 3.41
CA ARG A 60 14.57 5.06 1.94
C ARG A 60 14.32 3.63 1.47
N VAL A 61 14.66 2.61 2.27
CA VAL A 61 14.36 1.20 1.98
C VAL A 61 12.85 0.98 1.89
N PHE A 62 12.04 1.74 2.63
CA PHE A 62 10.58 1.66 2.51
C PHE A 62 10.05 2.12 1.15
N LYS A 63 10.85 2.80 0.30
CA LYS A 63 10.46 3.02 -1.10
C LYS A 63 10.30 1.71 -1.88
N LEU A 64 11.00 0.64 -1.47
CA LEU A 64 10.84 -0.71 -2.03
C LEU A 64 9.44 -1.26 -1.78
N ALA A 65 8.71 -0.75 -0.79
CA ALA A 65 7.33 -1.16 -0.52
C ALA A 65 6.41 -0.84 -1.71
N LYS A 66 6.74 0.16 -2.54
CA LYS A 66 5.97 0.46 -3.75
C LYS A 66 6.13 -0.63 -4.83
N SER A 67 7.30 -1.27 -4.90
CA SER A 67 7.63 -2.27 -5.91
C SER A 67 7.46 -3.71 -5.43
N TRP A 68 7.42 -3.95 -4.11
CA TRP A 68 7.32 -5.27 -3.52
C TRP A 68 5.92 -5.51 -2.94
N PRO A 69 5.11 -6.38 -3.57
CA PRO A 69 3.71 -6.57 -3.18
C PRO A 69 3.56 -7.06 -1.74
N THR A 70 4.45 -7.94 -1.27
CA THR A 70 4.44 -8.43 0.11
C THR A 70 4.69 -7.32 1.14
N LEU A 71 5.62 -6.41 0.87
CA LEU A 71 5.93 -5.30 1.77
C LEU A 71 4.81 -4.24 1.75
N ASN A 72 4.21 -4.00 0.58
CA ASN A 72 3.01 -3.17 0.46
C ASN A 72 1.86 -3.72 1.32
N MET A 73 1.60 -5.03 1.21
CA MET A 73 0.57 -5.72 1.99
C MET A 73 0.83 -5.60 3.49
N LEU A 74 2.09 -5.78 3.95
CA LEU A 74 2.45 -5.61 5.36
C LEU A 74 2.12 -4.20 5.88
N ILE A 75 2.45 -3.17 5.11
CA ILE A 75 2.17 -1.77 5.49
C ILE A 75 0.67 -1.50 5.53
N LYS A 76 -0.10 -2.03 4.57
CA LYS A 76 -1.57 -1.93 4.58
C LYS A 76 -2.17 -2.60 5.82
N ILE A 77 -1.70 -3.79 6.20
CA ILE A 77 -2.15 -4.50 7.41
C ILE A 77 -1.87 -3.66 8.66
N ILE A 78 -0.66 -3.10 8.79
CA ILE A 78 -0.30 -2.26 9.93
C ILE A 78 -1.19 -1.00 9.97
N GLY A 79 -1.38 -0.34 8.83
CA GLY A 79 -2.23 0.85 8.73
C GLY A 79 -3.68 0.59 9.12
N ASN A 80 -4.28 -0.47 8.58
CA ASN A 80 -5.66 -0.87 8.91
C ASN A 80 -5.79 -1.29 10.37
N SER A 81 -4.79 -2.00 10.92
CA SER A 81 -4.77 -2.41 12.33
C SER A 81 -4.71 -1.21 13.27
N VAL A 82 -3.89 -0.19 12.96
CA VAL A 82 -3.79 1.05 13.75
C VAL A 82 -5.10 1.84 13.68
N GLY A 83 -5.78 1.87 12.53
CA GLY A 83 -7.09 2.53 12.39
C GLY A 83 -8.19 1.83 13.19
N ALA A 84 -8.29 0.49 13.07
CA ALA A 84 -9.34 -0.29 13.74
C ALA A 84 -9.16 -0.36 15.26
N LEU A 85 -7.91 -0.33 15.75
CA LEU A 85 -7.58 -0.55 17.16
C LEU A 85 -6.93 0.64 17.83
N GLY A 86 -6.88 1.79 17.15
CA GLY A 86 -6.27 3.02 17.66
C GLY A 86 -6.85 3.46 19.01
N ASN A 87 -8.15 3.25 19.23
CA ASN A 87 -8.79 3.53 20.52
C ASN A 87 -8.23 2.64 21.65
N LEU A 88 -8.03 1.35 21.40
CA LEU A 88 -7.45 0.43 22.39
C LEU A 88 -5.97 0.74 22.64
N THR A 89 -5.20 1.06 21.59
CA THR A 89 -3.81 1.50 21.72
C THR A 89 -3.70 2.79 22.54
N LEU A 90 -4.63 3.74 22.34
CA LEU A 90 -4.69 4.98 23.10
C LEU A 90 -4.98 4.71 24.59
N VAL A 91 -5.92 3.79 24.90
CA VAL A 91 -6.19 3.38 26.28
C VAL A 91 -4.94 2.76 26.93
N LEU A 92 -4.24 1.87 26.22
CA LEU A 92 -2.98 1.30 26.71
C LEU A 92 -1.94 2.40 26.97
N ALA A 93 -1.79 3.36 26.06
CA ALA A 93 -0.85 4.48 26.22
C ALA A 93 -1.19 5.35 27.45
N ILE A 94 -2.47 5.61 27.71
CA ILE A 94 -2.93 6.33 28.91
C ILE A 94 -2.58 5.55 30.18
N ILE A 95 -2.84 4.24 30.20
CA ILE A 95 -2.55 3.40 31.37
C ILE A 95 -1.04 3.38 31.67
N VAL A 96 -0.20 3.21 30.64
CA VAL A 96 1.26 3.27 30.79
C VAL A 96 1.71 4.64 31.30
N PHE A 97 1.12 5.72 30.77
CA PHE A 97 1.41 7.08 31.23
C PHE A 97 1.04 7.27 32.71
N ILE A 98 -0.15 6.84 33.13
CA ILE A 98 -0.60 6.94 34.53
C ILE A 98 0.37 6.19 35.45
N PHE A 99 0.72 4.94 35.13
CA PHE A 99 1.63 4.16 35.96
C PHE A 99 3.06 4.74 36.00
N ALA A 100 3.53 5.33 34.90
CA ALA A 100 4.82 6.03 34.88
C ALA A 100 4.81 7.26 35.81
N VAL A 101 3.72 8.04 35.78
CA VAL A 101 3.58 9.19 36.69
C VAL A 101 3.45 8.73 38.14
N VAL A 102 2.62 7.72 38.42
CA VAL A 102 2.45 7.17 39.77
C VAL A 102 3.77 6.62 40.32
N GLY A 103 4.50 5.82 39.54
CA GLY A 103 5.80 5.27 39.93
C GLY A 103 6.82 6.37 40.22
N MET A 104 6.91 7.37 39.34
CA MET A 104 7.78 8.53 39.56
C MET A 104 7.44 9.30 40.83
N GLN A 105 6.16 9.57 41.07
CA GLN A 105 5.72 10.35 42.25
C GLN A 105 5.91 9.59 43.56
N LEU A 106 5.69 8.28 43.57
CA LEU A 106 5.81 7.45 44.77
C LEU A 106 7.27 7.09 45.10
N PHE A 107 8.07 6.76 44.09
CA PHE A 107 9.39 6.17 44.28
C PHE A 107 10.55 7.08 43.86
N GLY A 108 10.30 8.10 43.03
CA GLY A 108 11.37 8.90 42.42
C GLY A 108 12.30 9.60 43.40
N LYS A 109 11.76 10.08 44.54
CA LYS A 109 12.58 10.66 45.62
C LYS A 109 13.44 9.61 46.32
N SER A 110 12.85 8.46 46.67
CA SER A 110 13.53 7.36 47.34
C SER A 110 14.70 6.80 46.51
N TYR A 111 14.53 6.71 45.18
CA TYR A 111 15.62 6.29 44.28
C TYR A 111 16.85 7.23 44.34
N LYS A 112 16.64 8.53 44.54
CA LYS A 112 17.74 9.50 44.65
C LYS A 112 18.37 9.52 46.04
N GLU A 113 17.55 9.47 47.08
CA GLU A 113 18.01 9.54 48.46
C GLU A 113 18.70 8.24 48.93
N CYS A 114 18.28 7.09 48.40
CA CYS A 114 18.80 5.77 48.77
C CYS A 114 19.64 5.10 47.67
N VAL A 115 20.24 5.87 46.77
CA VAL A 115 21.01 5.36 45.60
C VAL A 115 22.15 4.42 45.98
N CYS A 116 22.83 4.66 47.11
CA CYS A 116 23.92 3.82 47.59
C CYS A 116 23.50 2.41 48.06
N LYS A 117 22.19 2.14 48.19
CA LYS A 117 21.70 0.79 48.51
C LYS A 117 21.62 -0.11 47.29
N ILE A 118 21.40 0.49 46.11
CA ILE A 118 21.17 -0.21 44.84
C ILE A 118 22.39 -0.18 43.91
N SER A 119 23.29 0.80 44.09
CA SER A 119 24.47 0.99 43.24
C SER A 119 25.71 1.17 44.11
N SER A 120 26.76 0.39 43.82
CA SER A 120 28.05 0.46 44.52
C SER A 120 28.74 1.82 44.35
N ASP A 121 28.53 2.48 43.21
CA ASP A 121 29.14 3.77 42.87
C ASP A 121 28.29 4.96 43.38
N CYS A 122 27.19 4.69 44.08
CA CYS A 122 26.23 5.72 44.54
C CYS A 122 25.67 6.61 43.40
N GLU A 123 25.68 6.12 42.17
CA GLU A 123 25.05 6.76 41.02
C GLU A 123 23.74 6.07 40.64
N LEU A 124 22.81 6.85 40.06
CA LEU A 124 21.50 6.35 39.66
C LEU A 124 21.67 5.20 38.65
N PRO A 125 21.09 4.01 38.92
CA PRO A 125 21.22 2.87 38.02
C PRO A 125 20.47 3.12 36.72
N ARG A 126 20.82 2.39 35.67
CA ARG A 126 20.19 2.51 34.34
C ARG A 126 18.66 2.47 34.37
N TRP A 127 18.08 1.70 35.29
CA TRP A 127 16.64 1.58 35.50
C TRP A 127 16.25 2.22 36.83
N HIS A 128 15.71 3.44 36.80
CA HIS A 128 15.27 4.14 38.01
C HIS A 128 13.95 4.88 37.80
N MET A 129 13.24 5.23 38.87
CA MET A 129 11.98 6.01 38.80
C MET A 129 12.13 7.50 39.12
N HIS A 130 13.34 8.07 39.09
CA HIS A 130 13.54 9.51 39.36
C HIS A 130 12.87 10.42 38.32
N ASP A 131 13.01 10.11 37.02
CA ASP A 131 12.45 10.91 35.92
C ASP A 131 11.29 10.18 35.24
N PHE A 132 10.44 10.96 34.58
CA PHE A 132 9.28 10.44 33.85
C PHE A 132 9.67 9.40 32.80
N PHE A 133 10.68 9.67 31.96
CA PHE A 133 11.05 8.77 30.87
C PHE A 133 11.63 7.44 31.39
N HIS A 134 12.47 7.48 32.43
CA HIS A 134 13.00 6.28 33.05
C HIS A 134 11.93 5.46 33.78
N SER A 135 10.97 6.13 34.44
CA SER A 135 9.80 5.44 35.02
C SER A 135 8.90 4.82 33.93
N PHE A 136 8.66 5.53 32.83
CA PHE A 136 7.96 5.01 31.65
C PHE A 136 8.64 3.75 31.09
N LEU A 137 9.97 3.78 30.96
CA LEU A 137 10.74 2.63 30.47
C LEU A 137 10.67 1.43 31.43
N ILE A 138 10.63 1.64 32.75
CA ILE A 138 10.40 0.54 33.72
C ILE A 138 9.00 -0.04 33.54
N VAL A 139 7.96 0.79 33.44
CA VAL A 139 6.58 0.29 33.20
C VAL A 139 6.54 -0.52 31.90
N PHE A 140 7.17 -0.04 30.83
CA PHE A 140 7.29 -0.78 29.58
C PHE A 140 8.03 -2.12 29.75
N ARG A 141 9.15 -2.14 30.47
CA ARG A 141 9.92 -3.35 30.78
C ARG A 141 9.09 -4.38 31.58
N VAL A 142 8.27 -3.92 32.53
CA VAL A 142 7.32 -4.76 33.30
C VAL A 142 6.28 -5.41 32.37
N LEU A 143 5.73 -4.65 31.42
CA LEU A 143 4.78 -5.17 30.42
C LEU A 143 5.43 -6.19 29.46
N CYS A 144 6.74 -6.09 29.22
CA CYS A 144 7.51 -7.09 28.48
C CYS A 144 7.80 -8.37 29.29
N GLY A 145 7.45 -8.40 30.58
CA GLY A 145 7.64 -9.56 31.47
C GLY A 145 8.90 -9.49 32.33
N GLU A 146 9.74 -8.45 32.20
CA GLU A 146 10.98 -8.27 32.96
C GLU A 146 10.76 -7.41 34.22
N TRP A 147 9.86 -7.85 35.10
CA TRP A 147 9.44 -7.05 36.28
C TRP A 147 10.27 -7.29 37.54
N ILE A 148 10.84 -8.49 37.68
CA ILE A 148 11.46 -8.96 38.93
C ILE A 148 12.65 -8.09 39.32
N GLU A 149 13.64 -7.91 38.44
CA GLU A 149 14.87 -7.17 38.74
C GLU A 149 14.59 -5.74 39.22
N THR A 150 13.78 -4.99 38.46
CA THR A 150 13.41 -3.61 38.81
C THR A 150 12.58 -3.51 40.09
N MET A 151 11.85 -4.58 40.44
CA MET A 151 11.09 -4.64 41.68
C MET A 151 12.01 -4.81 42.89
N TRP A 152 13.06 -5.64 42.80
CA TRP A 152 14.06 -5.78 43.87
C TRP A 152 14.70 -4.44 44.20
N ASP A 153 15.12 -3.68 43.18
CA ASP A 153 15.68 -2.33 43.37
C ASP A 153 14.68 -1.39 44.06
N CYS A 154 13.40 -1.43 43.67
CA CYS A 154 12.34 -0.64 44.32
C CYS A 154 12.19 -1.01 45.79
N MET A 155 12.13 -2.31 46.09
CA MET A 155 11.93 -2.82 47.46
C MET A 155 13.05 -2.38 48.40
N GLU A 156 14.28 -2.31 47.89
CA GLU A 156 15.44 -1.87 48.66
C GLU A 156 15.42 -0.35 48.97
N VAL A 157 14.90 0.48 48.06
CA VAL A 157 14.85 1.94 48.24
C VAL A 157 13.59 2.46 48.93
N ALA A 158 12.42 1.86 48.68
CA ALA A 158 11.12 2.39 49.12
C ALA A 158 10.32 1.44 50.01
N GLY A 159 10.85 0.24 50.26
CA GLY A 159 10.23 -0.77 51.11
C GLY A 159 9.33 -1.75 50.35
N GLN A 160 9.21 -2.94 50.93
CA GLN A 160 8.55 -4.09 50.32
C GLN A 160 7.06 -3.90 49.98
N PRO A 161 6.18 -3.42 50.90
CA PRO A 161 4.73 -3.51 50.67
C PRO A 161 4.24 -2.59 49.55
N LEU A 162 4.76 -1.36 49.48
CA LEU A 162 4.36 -0.39 48.47
C LEU A 162 4.84 -0.80 47.08
N CYS A 163 6.11 -1.21 46.95
CA CYS A 163 6.67 -1.68 45.69
C CYS A 163 5.96 -2.93 45.16
N LEU A 164 5.74 -3.95 46.01
CA LEU A 164 5.01 -5.15 45.60
C LEU A 164 3.60 -4.81 45.11
N THR A 165 2.89 -3.95 45.84
CA THR A 165 1.52 -3.56 45.46
C THR A 165 1.50 -2.89 44.09
N VAL A 166 2.36 -1.89 43.86
CA VAL A 166 2.39 -1.16 42.58
C VAL A 166 2.85 -2.05 41.43
N PHE A 167 3.93 -2.82 41.59
CA PHE A 167 4.44 -3.67 40.52
C PHE A 167 3.48 -4.80 40.15
N MET A 168 2.83 -5.45 41.13
CA MET A 168 1.82 -6.47 40.86
C MET A 168 0.58 -5.88 40.18
N LEU A 169 0.17 -4.68 40.57
CA LEU A 169 -0.94 -3.98 39.93
C LEU A 169 -0.62 -3.67 38.45
N VAL A 170 0.57 -3.14 38.16
CA VAL A 170 1.03 -2.85 36.79
C VAL A 170 1.11 -4.13 35.97
N MET A 171 1.67 -5.21 36.54
CA MET A 171 1.79 -6.50 35.86
C MET A 171 0.41 -7.06 35.50
N VAL A 172 -0.53 -7.12 36.46
CA VAL A 172 -1.85 -7.72 36.23
C VAL A 172 -2.70 -6.86 35.30
N ILE A 173 -2.87 -5.57 35.59
CA ILE A 173 -3.72 -4.68 34.78
C ILE A 173 -3.09 -4.48 33.40
N GLY A 174 -1.78 -4.23 33.36
CA GLY A 174 -1.06 -3.99 32.13
C GLY A 174 -1.11 -5.18 31.17
N ASN A 175 -0.79 -6.38 31.65
CA ASN A 175 -0.83 -7.58 30.81
C ASN A 175 -2.24 -7.96 30.41
N LEU A 176 -3.25 -7.72 31.25
CA LEU A 176 -4.66 -7.90 30.87
C LEU A 176 -5.03 -7.02 29.68
N VAL A 177 -4.62 -5.75 29.69
CA VAL A 177 -4.89 -4.81 28.59
C VAL A 177 -4.10 -5.19 27.33
N VAL A 178 -2.81 -5.53 27.46
CA VAL A 178 -1.98 -5.98 26.33
C VAL A 178 -2.54 -7.25 25.69
N LEU A 179 -2.97 -8.22 26.51
CA LEU A 179 -3.59 -9.45 26.04
C LEU A 179 -4.91 -9.15 25.30
N ASN A 180 -5.77 -8.30 25.86
CA ASN A 180 -7.01 -7.91 25.20
C ASN A 180 -6.78 -7.19 23.88
N LEU A 181 -5.75 -6.34 23.80
CA LEU A 181 -5.35 -5.69 22.55
C LEU A 181 -4.84 -6.70 21.52
N PHE A 182 -4.04 -7.68 21.96
CA PHE A 182 -3.55 -8.76 21.09
C PHE A 182 -4.69 -9.64 20.56
N LEU A 183 -5.65 -10.02 21.41
CA LEU A 183 -6.84 -10.75 20.98
C LEU A 183 -7.69 -9.94 20.00
N ALA A 184 -7.86 -8.64 20.23
CA ALA A 184 -8.59 -7.76 19.32
C ALA A 184 -7.88 -7.65 17.95
N LEU A 185 -6.54 -7.55 17.94
CA LEU A 185 -5.73 -7.63 16.73
C LEU A 185 -5.96 -8.94 15.96
N LEU A 186 -5.89 -10.08 16.64
CA LEU A 186 -6.09 -11.38 16.01
C LEU A 186 -7.50 -11.52 15.43
N LEU A 187 -8.54 -11.17 16.18
CA LEU A 187 -9.92 -11.24 15.71
C LEU A 187 -10.18 -10.29 14.53
N SER A 188 -9.62 -9.08 14.58
CA SER A 188 -9.69 -8.14 13.47
C SER A 188 -8.95 -8.68 12.24
N SER A 189 -7.81 -9.35 12.44
CA SER A 189 -7.00 -9.92 11.34
C SER A 189 -7.77 -11.01 10.59
N PHE A 190 -8.41 -11.95 11.32
CA PHE A 190 -9.27 -12.98 10.73
C PHE A 190 -10.49 -12.41 10.02
N SER A 191 -11.02 -11.29 10.51
CA SER A 191 -12.14 -10.60 9.86
C SER A 191 -11.71 -9.87 8.59
N SER A 192 -10.51 -9.28 8.59
CA SER A 192 -9.97 -8.48 7.47
C SER A 192 -9.52 -9.29 6.26
N ASP A 193 -9.25 -10.59 6.43
CA ASP A 193 -8.89 -11.50 5.33
C ASP A 193 -10.04 -11.72 4.33
N SER A 194 -11.27 -11.37 4.73
CA SER A 194 -12.43 -11.30 3.83
C SER A 194 -12.45 -10.04 2.94
N LEU A 195 -11.78 -8.96 3.36
CA LEU A 195 -11.76 -7.66 2.67
C LEU A 195 -10.54 -7.48 1.75
N SER A 196 -9.39 -8.07 2.09
CA SER A 196 -8.16 -7.99 1.27
C SER A 196 -8.35 -8.62 -0.11
N ARG A 197 -9.15 -9.69 -0.23
CA ARG A 197 -9.50 -10.31 -1.53
C ARG A 197 -10.17 -9.31 -2.48
N THR A 198 -11.04 -8.43 -1.98
CA THR A 198 -11.80 -7.51 -2.83
C THR A 198 -10.97 -6.34 -3.37
N GLU A 199 -9.94 -5.89 -2.64
CA GLU A 199 -9.00 -4.86 -3.12
C GLU A 199 -8.03 -5.42 -4.16
N ASP A 200 -7.49 -6.62 -3.93
CA ASP A 200 -6.60 -7.31 -4.87
C ASP A 200 -7.35 -7.64 -6.18
N ASP A 201 -8.63 -8.04 -6.10
CA ASP A 201 -9.49 -8.29 -7.27
C ASP A 201 -9.69 -7.01 -8.11
N ASN A 202 -9.88 -5.85 -7.46
CA ASN A 202 -9.99 -4.56 -8.15
C ASN A 202 -8.66 -4.14 -8.81
N GLU A 203 -7.53 -4.37 -8.14
CA GLU A 203 -6.21 -4.06 -8.70
C GLU A 203 -5.87 -4.98 -9.89
N MET A 204 -6.21 -6.27 -9.80
CA MET A 204 -6.13 -7.23 -10.90
C MET A 204 -6.98 -6.82 -12.10
N ASN A 205 -8.19 -6.31 -11.89
CA ASN A 205 -9.07 -5.82 -12.95
C ASN A 205 -8.45 -4.63 -13.71
N ASN A 206 -7.92 -3.65 -12.97
CA ASN A 206 -7.24 -2.48 -13.56
C ASN A 206 -5.98 -2.89 -14.35
N LEU A 207 -5.21 -3.85 -13.83
CA LEU A 207 -4.02 -4.36 -14.50
C LEU A 207 -4.37 -5.12 -15.78
N GLN A 208 -5.40 -5.97 -15.76
CA GLN A 208 -5.89 -6.67 -16.94
C GLN A 208 -6.38 -5.69 -18.01
N ILE A 209 -7.07 -4.62 -17.61
CA ILE A 209 -7.51 -3.55 -18.52
C ILE A 209 -6.29 -2.83 -19.13
N ALA A 210 -5.25 -2.54 -18.35
CA ALA A 210 -4.03 -1.90 -18.84
C ALA A 210 -3.24 -2.80 -19.80
N VAL A 211 -3.06 -4.08 -19.46
CA VAL A 211 -2.40 -5.08 -20.31
C VAL A 211 -3.17 -5.29 -21.61
N ALA A 212 -4.51 -5.36 -21.55
CA ALA A 212 -5.35 -5.47 -22.75
C ALA A 212 -5.20 -4.25 -23.69
N ARG A 213 -5.03 -3.04 -23.14
CA ARG A 213 -4.76 -1.83 -23.94
C ARG A 213 -3.38 -1.87 -24.60
N ILE A 214 -2.36 -2.32 -23.87
CA ILE A 214 -0.99 -2.46 -24.39
C ILE A 214 -0.95 -3.53 -25.50
N GLN A 215 -1.63 -4.65 -25.30
CA GLN A 215 -1.69 -5.72 -26.31
C GLN A 215 -2.34 -5.24 -27.61
N LYS A 216 -3.44 -4.47 -27.52
CA LYS A 216 -4.06 -3.82 -28.69
C LYS A 216 -3.11 -2.87 -29.41
N GLY A 217 -2.29 -2.12 -28.65
CA GLY A 217 -1.25 -1.25 -29.22
C GLY A 217 -0.18 -2.03 -29.97
N ILE A 218 0.30 -3.14 -29.39
CA ILE A 218 1.30 -4.04 -30.02
C ILE A 218 0.73 -4.66 -31.29
N ASP A 219 -0.51 -5.12 -31.28
CA ASP A 219 -1.17 -5.70 -32.46
C ASP A 219 -1.38 -4.68 -33.58
N TYR A 220 -1.72 -3.43 -33.21
CA TYR A 220 -1.82 -2.32 -34.17
C TYR A 220 -0.48 -2.03 -34.84
N VAL A 221 0.60 -1.96 -34.06
CA VAL A 221 1.97 -1.75 -34.59
C VAL A 221 2.40 -2.93 -35.46
N LYS A 222 2.11 -4.17 -35.05
CA LYS A 222 2.44 -5.39 -35.82
C LYS A 222 1.69 -5.43 -37.16
N LYS A 223 0.44 -4.96 -37.20
CA LYS A 223 -0.34 -4.83 -38.44
C LYS A 223 0.23 -3.74 -39.36
N LYS A 224 0.55 -2.57 -38.81
CA LYS A 224 1.17 -1.47 -39.57
C LYS A 224 2.57 -1.81 -40.08
N ALA A 225 3.36 -2.54 -39.31
CA ALA A 225 4.66 -3.04 -39.73
C ALA A 225 4.53 -4.03 -40.90
N ARG A 226 3.56 -4.96 -40.87
CA ARG A 226 3.30 -5.87 -42.01
C ARG A 226 2.89 -5.10 -43.27
N GLU A 227 2.03 -4.10 -43.15
CA GLU A 227 1.64 -3.24 -44.29
C GLU A 227 2.84 -2.48 -44.87
N CYS A 228 3.78 -2.03 -44.03
CA CYS A 228 5.00 -1.33 -44.46
C CYS A 228 6.00 -2.26 -45.15
N VAL A 229 6.18 -3.48 -44.61
CA VAL A 229 7.04 -4.52 -45.21
C VAL A 229 6.47 -4.99 -46.54
N GLN A 230 5.16 -5.19 -46.65
CA GLN A 230 4.50 -5.63 -47.88
C GLN A 230 4.58 -4.57 -49.00
N LYS A 231 4.51 -3.28 -48.65
CA LYS A 231 4.74 -2.17 -49.61
C LYS A 231 6.20 -2.03 -50.03
N THR A 232 7.14 -2.37 -49.16
CA THR A 232 8.58 -2.29 -49.46
C THR A 232 9.08 -3.48 -50.28
N CYS A 233 8.50 -4.68 -50.09
CA CYS A 233 8.87 -5.88 -50.85
C CYS A 233 8.27 -5.96 -52.27
N TRP A 234 7.15 -5.29 -52.58
CA TRP A 234 6.59 -5.25 -53.94
C TRP A 234 7.14 -4.13 -54.84
N GLY A 235 8.13 -3.38 -54.36
CA GLY A 235 8.75 -2.27 -55.10
C GLY A 235 9.93 -2.64 -56.02
N LYS A 236 10.26 -3.92 -56.24
CA LYS A 236 11.34 -4.33 -57.14
C LYS A 236 10.96 -5.54 -58.01
N GLN A 237 10.49 -5.27 -59.23
CA GLN A 237 10.66 -6.20 -60.35
C GLN A 237 12.02 -5.91 -61.02
N PRO A 238 12.83 -6.93 -61.34
CA PRO A 238 13.73 -6.87 -62.47
C PRO A 238 13.12 -7.67 -63.64
N THR A 239 13.03 -7.01 -64.79
CA THR A 239 12.73 -7.58 -66.10
C THR A 239 13.88 -8.46 -66.60
N VAL A 240 13.64 -9.76 -66.88
CA VAL A 240 14.38 -10.55 -67.91
C VAL A 240 13.44 -11.61 -68.49
N ASN A 241 13.26 -11.58 -69.81
CA ASN A 241 12.60 -12.59 -70.65
C ASN A 241 13.53 -13.80 -70.89
N GLN A 242 12.97 -15.02 -71.01
CA GLN A 242 12.97 -15.86 -72.22
C GLN A 242 12.61 -17.35 -71.91
N ARG A 243 11.45 -17.78 -72.43
CA ARG A 243 11.01 -19.09 -73.00
C ARG A 243 11.66 -20.41 -72.53
N THR A 244 10.83 -21.47 -72.35
CA THR A 244 10.76 -22.67 -73.25
C THR A 244 9.63 -23.66 -72.85
N ALA A 245 8.84 -24.05 -73.87
CA ALA A 245 8.07 -25.30 -74.14
C ALA A 245 7.05 -25.85 -73.10
N ALA A 246 5.75 -25.87 -73.44
CA ALA A 246 4.97 -26.91 -74.15
C ALA A 246 4.53 -28.05 -73.20
N GLY A 247 3.29 -28.52 -73.12
CA GLY A 247 2.03 -28.32 -73.85
C GLY A 247 1.19 -29.58 -73.62
N GLN A 248 -0.09 -29.45 -73.28
CA GLN A 248 -1.22 -30.33 -73.70
C GLN A 248 -2.47 -30.12 -72.83
N LEU A 249 -3.49 -29.57 -73.48
CA LEU A 249 -4.90 -29.99 -73.50
C LEU A 249 -5.29 -31.17 -72.58
N ASN A 250 -6.30 -30.99 -71.71
CA ASN A 250 -7.65 -31.47 -72.01
C ASN A 250 -8.69 -30.98 -70.99
N ASP A 251 -9.87 -30.79 -71.55
CA ASP A 251 -11.14 -30.32 -71.03
C ASP A 251 -11.76 -31.38 -70.11
N GLU A 252 -12.18 -31.02 -68.89
CA GLU A 252 -13.30 -31.72 -68.23
C GLU A 252 -14.03 -30.79 -67.25
N ARG A 253 -15.34 -30.83 -67.39
CA ARG A 253 -16.35 -29.92 -66.86
C ARG A 253 -16.83 -30.36 -65.46
N ASP A 254 -17.32 -29.39 -64.69
CA ASP A 254 -18.23 -29.51 -63.54
C ASP A 254 -17.70 -30.03 -62.18
N ARG A 255 -17.44 -29.10 -61.24
CA ARG A 255 -18.30 -28.93 -60.04
C ARG A 255 -17.92 -27.72 -59.15
N CYS A 256 -18.96 -26.95 -58.82
CA CYS A 256 -19.22 -26.03 -57.70
C CYS A 256 -18.08 -25.83 -56.67
N ILE A 257 -17.72 -24.61 -56.23
CA ILE A 257 -18.52 -23.68 -55.41
C ILE A 257 -17.91 -22.27 -55.54
N SER A 258 -18.74 -21.28 -55.84
CA SER A 258 -18.40 -19.85 -55.77
C SER A 258 -19.06 -19.27 -54.52
N ASN A 259 -18.29 -18.55 -53.70
CA ASN A 259 -18.83 -17.36 -53.05
C ASN A 259 -17.80 -16.25 -53.07
N CYS A 260 -18.15 -15.26 -53.87
CA CYS A 260 -17.41 -14.06 -54.19
C CYS A 260 -17.38 -13.12 -52.98
N THR A 261 -16.22 -12.51 -52.71
CA THR A 261 -16.11 -11.33 -51.86
C THR A 261 -15.81 -10.16 -52.79
N ILE A 262 -16.65 -9.12 -52.79
CA ILE A 262 -16.33 -7.68 -52.92
C ILE A 262 -17.55 -6.88 -53.44
N ALA A 263 -17.64 -5.64 -52.94
CA ALA A 263 -18.50 -4.49 -53.29
C ALA A 263 -19.84 -4.46 -52.53
N GLU A 264 -20.28 -3.35 -51.93
CA GLU A 264 -19.93 -1.94 -52.14
C GLU A 264 -20.41 -1.09 -50.94
N ILE A 265 -19.66 -0.02 -50.62
CA ILE A 265 -20.01 1.02 -49.65
C ILE A 265 -20.80 2.10 -50.38
N ARG A 266 -22.01 2.44 -49.92
CA ARG A 266 -22.65 3.72 -50.25
C ARG A 266 -23.80 4.03 -49.30
N ILE A 267 -23.64 4.96 -48.34
CA ILE A 267 -24.71 5.90 -47.91
C ILE A 267 -24.06 7.21 -47.43
N ASP A 268 -24.51 8.31 -48.04
CA ASP A 268 -24.14 9.71 -47.84
C ASP A 268 -24.42 10.25 -46.43
N THR A 269 -23.52 11.12 -45.95
CA THR A 269 -23.72 11.97 -44.77
C THR A 269 -24.12 13.38 -45.23
N LYS A 270 -25.39 13.79 -45.01
CA LYS A 270 -25.82 15.20 -45.15
C LYS A 270 -25.85 15.90 -43.80
N TYR A 271 -25.16 17.03 -43.71
CA TYR A 271 -25.29 18.01 -42.63
C TYR A 271 -26.56 18.87 -42.81
N HIS A 272 -27.26 19.16 -41.72
CA HIS A 272 -28.13 20.34 -41.62
C HIS A 272 -28.09 20.89 -40.18
N LYS A 273 -28.03 22.21 -40.04
CA LYS A 273 -27.97 22.94 -38.76
C LYS A 273 -29.10 23.98 -38.70
N ASN A 274 -29.60 24.19 -37.46
CA ASN A 274 -30.54 25.21 -36.93
C ASN A 274 -32.02 25.07 -37.35
N GLU A 275 -33.04 25.37 -36.53
CA GLU A 275 -33.21 26.45 -35.53
C GLU A 275 -34.43 26.18 -34.58
N ASN A 276 -34.33 26.60 -33.31
CA ASN A 276 -35.38 26.96 -32.32
C ASN A 276 -36.55 26.01 -31.92
N GLY A 277 -36.71 25.81 -30.60
CA GLY A 277 -38.05 25.81 -29.96
C GLY A 277 -38.47 24.57 -29.15
N THR A 278 -38.11 24.54 -27.87
CA THR A 278 -38.89 24.02 -26.71
C THR A 278 -39.25 22.52 -26.58
N ALA A 279 -38.98 22.03 -25.37
CA ALA A 279 -39.75 21.04 -24.57
C ALA A 279 -39.40 19.54 -24.65
N THR A 280 -38.90 19.06 -23.49
CA THR A 280 -39.15 17.75 -22.85
C THR A 280 -38.64 16.49 -23.56
N LEU A 281 -37.58 15.88 -23.02
CA LEU A 281 -37.26 14.47 -23.27
C LEU A 281 -36.83 13.78 -21.97
N THR A 282 -37.82 13.08 -21.42
CA THR A 282 -37.73 11.84 -20.65
C THR A 282 -36.69 10.86 -21.18
N GLY A 283 -35.85 10.37 -20.27
CA GLY A 283 -35.44 8.97 -20.08
C GLY A 283 -34.89 8.14 -21.24
N GLY A 284 -33.71 7.55 -21.06
CA GLY A 284 -33.28 6.41 -21.87
C GLY A 284 -31.82 6.02 -21.70
N SER A 285 -31.39 5.72 -20.46
CA SER A 285 -30.13 5.02 -20.19
C SER A 285 -30.34 3.53 -20.44
N ASP A 286 -29.89 3.03 -21.59
CA ASP A 286 -29.83 1.59 -21.87
C ASP A 286 -28.70 0.93 -21.07
N TYR A 287 -29.05 0.40 -19.89
CA TYR A 287 -28.39 -0.77 -19.32
C TYR A 287 -29.45 -1.83 -19.04
N THR A 288 -29.40 -2.86 -19.86
CA THR A 288 -30.29 -4.03 -19.88
C THR A 288 -30.29 -4.78 -18.55
N SER A 289 -31.40 -4.69 -17.83
CA SER A 289 -31.75 -5.55 -16.70
C SER A 289 -32.19 -6.94 -17.20
N PHE A 290 -31.32 -7.94 -17.04
CA PHE A 290 -31.68 -9.35 -17.15
C PHE A 290 -32.41 -9.84 -15.89
N ILE A 291 -33.67 -9.46 -15.67
CA ILE A 291 -34.58 -10.18 -14.75
C ILE A 291 -36.01 -10.07 -15.29
N ASN A 292 -36.54 -11.18 -15.80
CA ASN A 292 -37.95 -11.61 -15.85
C ASN A 292 -38.25 -12.39 -17.14
N ASN A 293 -38.04 -13.70 -17.11
CA ASN A 293 -38.75 -14.61 -17.99
C ASN A 293 -39.75 -15.41 -17.11
N PRO A 294 -41.06 -15.19 -17.23
CA PRO A 294 -42.05 -15.81 -16.36
C PRO A 294 -42.45 -17.24 -16.78
N SER A 295 -41.65 -17.94 -17.60
CA SER A 295 -41.96 -19.32 -18.05
C SER A 295 -40.83 -20.34 -17.88
N LEU A 296 -39.87 -20.12 -16.96
CA LEU A 296 -38.82 -21.09 -16.67
C LEU A 296 -39.09 -21.83 -15.34
N THR A 297 -39.81 -22.93 -15.43
CA THR A 297 -40.01 -23.87 -14.32
C THR A 297 -38.75 -24.73 -14.18
N VAL A 298 -38.01 -24.55 -13.09
CA VAL A 298 -36.87 -25.40 -12.73
C VAL A 298 -37.38 -26.56 -11.87
N THR A 299 -37.37 -27.77 -12.40
CA THR A 299 -37.58 -29.00 -11.63
C THR A 299 -36.25 -29.50 -11.08
N VAL A 300 -36.18 -29.70 -9.77
CA VAL A 300 -35.04 -30.31 -9.06
C VAL A 300 -35.35 -31.79 -8.85
N PRO A 301 -34.46 -32.74 -9.20
CA PRO A 301 -34.66 -34.14 -8.86
C PRO A 301 -34.25 -34.39 -7.40
N ILE A 302 -35.15 -35.03 -6.64
CA ILE A 302 -34.84 -35.65 -5.35
C ILE A 302 -34.70 -37.15 -5.60
N ALA A 303 -33.49 -37.67 -5.38
CA ALA A 303 -33.19 -39.01 -4.86
C ALA A 303 -31.68 -39.09 -4.58
#